data_AF-I0K2E2-F1
#
_entry.id   AF-I0K2E2-F1
#
_cell.length_a   1.000
_cell.length_b   1.000
_cell.length_c   1.000
_cell.angle_alpha   90.00
_cell.angle_beta   90.00
_cell.angle_gamma   90.00
#
_symmetry.space_group_name_H-M   'P 1'
#
loop_
_entity.id
_entity.type
_entity.pdbx_description
1 polymer ?
#
loop_
_entity_poly.entity_id
_entity_poly.type
_entity_poly.pdbx_seq_one_letter_code
_entity_poly.pdbx_strand_id
1 'polypeptide(L)'
;MLPFLRDNWPKLLDLTLTHIGLTIGSLLLALLIGLPLGTLIAKRRRSATVVLGVAGVLQTVPSIALLGVLIPLLGIGAGPALAALFLYALLPIIRNTYVGITEVNPNTTEAARGMGMTDRQVLWQVELPLALPVIFAGIRTAAVVNVGVATLAAYVAAGGLGEFIFGGIALNNTPMILAGAIPAALLAVLFDATLAQLQRVNWRGAKRLGRGTNVALLAVLFVGSAAAFWPTGRQTNLLAGFAHEFGGRADGYPGLQKTYGLQITHRLLDQNLMYEAIRTSKVDVISGYSTDGRIRAFDLRVLDDDKHAFPPYAAAPVVRQKTLATYPVLGPALDLLAGRLSDSVMTDLNYRADYLHQSPGRIAREFLQRAGLWQPPTGARTGQVIMGSKVFTEQYILAEIYRQLIEGRTPLRVVLKTGFGGTQLCFDALRTGAIDFYPEYTGTGLLVILQPGRATLDSIGSAPAAVYGYVQRQFLQRYGLRWGQPLGFNNAYCLMMREADSQQLGIQTISQLTKYLER
;
A
#
# COMPACT_ATOMS: atom_id res chain seq x y z
N MET A 1 -4.32 -22.06 3.68
CA MET A 1 -4.94 -21.47 2.47
C MET A 1 -6.42 -21.78 2.40
N LEU A 2 -6.84 -23.06 2.33
CA LEU A 2 -8.26 -23.45 2.24
C LEU A 2 -9.20 -22.83 3.30
N PRO A 3 -8.83 -22.79 4.60
CA PRO A 3 -9.67 -22.14 5.61
C PRO A 3 -9.89 -20.65 5.32
N PHE A 4 -8.80 -19.93 5.01
CA PHE A 4 -8.86 -18.50 4.67
C PHE A 4 -9.78 -18.22 3.49
N LEU A 5 -9.70 -19.04 2.42
CA LEU A 5 -10.56 -18.89 1.25
C LEU A 5 -12.02 -19.13 1.58
N ARG A 6 -12.33 -20.13 2.42
CA ARG A 6 -13.70 -20.42 2.86
C ARG A 6 -14.28 -19.25 3.64
N ASP A 7 -13.50 -18.68 4.55
CA ASP A 7 -13.95 -17.60 5.43
C ASP A 7 -14.07 -16.26 4.68
N ASN A 8 -13.36 -16.08 3.57
CA ASN A 8 -13.30 -14.83 2.82
C ASN A 8 -13.87 -14.93 1.39
N TRP A 9 -14.60 -16.00 1.05
CA TRP A 9 -15.11 -16.23 -0.30
C TRP A 9 -15.94 -15.06 -0.87
N PRO A 10 -16.87 -14.44 -0.12
CA PRO A 10 -17.65 -13.31 -0.64
C PRO A 10 -16.76 -12.12 -1.01
N LYS A 11 -15.78 -11.78 -0.15
CA LYS A 11 -14.83 -10.71 -0.40
C LYS A 11 -13.90 -11.04 -1.57
N LEU A 12 -13.44 -12.28 -1.68
CA LEU A 12 -12.61 -12.73 -2.80
C LEU A 12 -13.34 -12.55 -4.14
N LEU A 13 -14.62 -12.92 -4.19
CA LEU A 13 -15.45 -12.78 -5.39
C LEU A 13 -15.58 -11.30 -5.78
N ASP A 14 -15.90 -10.44 -4.83
CA ASP A 14 -16.02 -8.99 -5.05
C ASP A 14 -14.72 -8.39 -5.59
N LEU A 15 -13.60 -8.66 -4.91
CA LEU A 15 -12.28 -8.20 -5.36
C LEU A 15 -11.90 -8.76 -6.74
N THR A 16 -12.27 -10.00 -7.05
CA THR A 16 -12.04 -10.59 -8.38
C THR A 16 -12.83 -9.84 -9.46
N LEU A 17 -14.10 -9.54 -9.20
CA LEU A 17 -14.96 -8.81 -10.13
C LEU A 17 -14.48 -7.37 -10.33
N THR A 18 -14.08 -6.67 -9.26
CA THR A 18 -13.47 -5.34 -9.35
C THR A 18 -12.19 -5.38 -10.19
N HIS A 19 -11.34 -6.40 -9.98
CA HIS A 19 -10.09 -6.57 -10.74
C HIS A 19 -10.36 -6.78 -12.24
N ILE A 20 -11.35 -7.61 -12.56
CA ILE A 20 -11.82 -7.84 -13.94
C ILE A 20 -12.39 -6.53 -14.53
N GLY A 21 -13.20 -5.79 -13.78
CA GLY A 21 -13.77 -4.52 -14.21
C GLY A 21 -12.70 -3.47 -14.56
N LEU A 22 -11.69 -3.30 -13.68
CA LEU A 22 -10.57 -2.38 -13.91
C LEU A 22 -9.76 -2.76 -15.15
N THR A 23 -9.46 -4.04 -15.32
CA THR A 23 -8.62 -4.53 -16.42
C THR A 23 -9.33 -4.48 -17.76
N ILE A 24 -10.59 -4.89 -17.84
CA ILE A 24 -11.39 -4.82 -19.07
C ILE A 24 -11.70 -3.37 -19.43
N GLY A 25 -12.15 -2.55 -18.48
CA GLY A 25 -12.52 -1.15 -18.73
C GLY A 25 -11.36 -0.33 -19.29
N SER A 26 -10.17 -0.46 -18.69
CA SER A 26 -8.96 0.22 -19.18
C SER A 26 -8.44 -0.35 -20.51
N LEU A 27 -8.53 -1.67 -20.73
CA LEU A 27 -8.16 -2.29 -22.00
C LEU A 27 -9.06 -1.82 -23.15
N LEU A 28 -10.38 -1.74 -22.92
CA LEU A 28 -11.33 -1.24 -23.93
C LEU A 28 -11.03 0.22 -24.29
N LEU A 29 -10.70 1.07 -23.32
CA LEU A 29 -10.27 2.44 -23.58
C LEU A 29 -8.96 2.47 -24.39
N ALA A 30 -8.02 1.58 -24.07
CA ALA A 30 -6.74 1.47 -24.77
C ALA A 30 -6.93 0.96 -26.21
N LEU A 31 -7.89 0.08 -26.48
CA LEU A 31 -8.25 -0.37 -27.83
C LEU A 31 -8.90 0.75 -28.64
N LEU A 32 -9.82 1.51 -28.02
CA LEU A 32 -10.54 2.62 -28.65
C LEU A 32 -9.57 3.68 -29.19
N ILE A 33 -8.48 3.94 -28.47
CA ILE A 33 -7.50 4.99 -28.82
C ILE A 33 -6.28 4.39 -29.54
N GLY A 34 -5.76 3.28 -29.05
CA GLY A 34 -4.52 2.66 -29.51
C GLY A 34 -4.63 2.05 -30.91
N LEU A 35 -5.76 1.43 -31.27
CA LEU A 35 -5.93 0.89 -32.62
C LEU A 35 -5.98 2.01 -33.67
N PRO A 36 -6.84 3.05 -33.56
CA PRO A 36 -6.82 4.16 -34.51
C PRO A 36 -5.46 4.86 -34.57
N LEU A 37 -4.82 5.12 -33.42
CA LEU A 37 -3.53 5.78 -33.40
C LEU A 37 -2.44 4.94 -34.08
N GLY A 38 -2.40 3.63 -33.83
CA GLY A 38 -1.51 2.69 -34.51
C GLY A 38 -1.72 2.66 -36.04
N THR A 39 -2.98 2.65 -36.49
CA THR A 39 -3.30 2.71 -37.93
C THR A 39 -2.89 4.04 -38.56
N LEU A 40 -3.04 5.15 -37.84
CA LEU A 40 -2.72 6.49 -38.33
C LEU A 40 -1.20 6.66 -38.53
N ILE A 41 -0.41 6.19 -37.56
CA ILE A 41 1.06 6.33 -37.63
C ILE A 41 1.70 5.37 -38.63
N ALA A 42 1.05 4.25 -38.97
CA ALA A 42 1.52 3.32 -40.00
C ALA A 42 1.70 4.00 -41.37
N LYS A 43 0.89 5.03 -41.66
CA LYS A 43 0.98 5.81 -42.91
C LYS A 43 1.97 6.97 -42.84
N ARG A 44 2.51 7.32 -41.66
CA ARG A 44 3.36 8.51 -41.45
C ARG A 44 4.60 8.19 -40.61
N ARG A 45 5.70 7.82 -41.28
CA ARG A 45 6.96 7.35 -40.66
C ARG A 45 7.55 8.28 -39.59
N ARG A 46 7.46 9.61 -39.77
CA ARG A 46 7.93 10.59 -38.76
C ARG A 46 7.06 10.58 -37.49
N SER A 47 5.73 10.53 -37.65
CA SER A 47 4.78 10.48 -36.53
C SER A 47 4.91 9.19 -35.72
N ALA A 48 5.26 8.07 -36.36
CA ALA A 48 5.46 6.79 -35.68
C ALA A 48 6.56 6.86 -34.62
N THR A 49 7.70 7.48 -34.95
CA THR A 49 8.83 7.60 -34.00
C THR A 49 8.43 8.39 -32.76
N VAL A 50 7.73 9.52 -32.95
CA VAL A 50 7.28 10.38 -31.83
C VAL A 50 6.23 9.67 -30.97
N VAL A 51 5.19 9.11 -31.58
CA VAL A 51 4.08 8.49 -30.84
C VAL A 51 4.55 7.25 -30.08
N LEU A 52 5.36 6.39 -30.70
CA LEU A 52 5.93 5.21 -30.03
C LEU A 52 6.93 5.62 -28.94
N GLY A 53 7.68 6.69 -29.14
CA GLY A 53 8.58 7.26 -28.13
C GLY A 53 7.82 7.75 -26.90
N VAL A 54 6.78 8.57 -27.10
CA VAL A 54 5.93 9.08 -26.00
C VAL A 54 5.22 7.94 -25.27
N ALA A 55 4.59 7.00 -25.99
CA ALA A 55 3.95 5.84 -25.38
C ALA A 55 4.97 4.96 -24.62
N GLY A 56 6.20 4.85 -25.13
CA GLY A 56 7.32 4.20 -24.45
C GLY A 56 7.66 4.87 -23.12
N VAL A 57 7.90 6.18 -23.13
CA VAL A 57 8.21 6.96 -21.93
C VAL A 57 7.10 6.82 -20.88
N LEU A 58 5.83 6.93 -21.28
CA LEU A 58 4.69 6.77 -20.38
C LEU A 58 4.66 5.40 -19.70
N GLN A 59 4.98 4.32 -20.42
CA GLN A 59 5.03 2.97 -19.85
C GLN A 59 6.24 2.75 -18.92
N THR A 60 7.31 3.54 -19.06
CA THR A 60 8.48 3.45 -18.16
C THR A 60 8.29 4.15 -16.82
N VAL A 61 7.28 5.02 -16.69
CA VAL A 61 6.98 5.68 -15.40
C VAL A 61 6.50 4.62 -14.42
N PRO A 62 7.16 4.42 -13.26
CA PRO A 62 6.73 3.44 -12.27
C PRO A 62 5.24 3.61 -11.93
N SER A 63 4.47 2.54 -12.00
CA SER A 63 3.01 2.57 -11.88
C SER A 63 2.52 3.20 -10.57
N ILE A 64 3.21 2.94 -9.46
CA ILE A 64 2.91 3.58 -8.16
C ILE A 64 3.11 5.11 -8.23
N ALA A 65 4.18 5.57 -8.89
CA ALA A 65 4.45 7.00 -9.05
C ALA A 65 3.42 7.66 -9.98
N LEU A 66 3.05 6.97 -11.07
CA LEU A 66 2.01 7.42 -11.99
C LEU A 66 0.66 7.59 -11.27
N LEU A 67 0.29 6.64 -10.41
CA LEU A 67 -0.91 6.73 -9.58
C LEU A 67 -0.85 7.98 -8.67
N GLY A 68 0.28 8.23 -8.01
CA GLY A 68 0.48 9.43 -7.18
C GLY A 68 0.26 10.74 -7.95
N VAL A 69 0.70 10.82 -9.20
CA VAL A 69 0.48 12.01 -10.07
C VAL A 69 -0.98 12.15 -10.49
N LEU A 70 -1.70 11.04 -10.68
CA LEU A 70 -3.09 11.07 -11.13
C LEU A 70 -4.09 11.39 -10.03
N ILE A 71 -3.74 11.18 -8.76
CA ILE A 71 -4.62 11.40 -7.61
C ILE A 71 -5.09 12.86 -7.49
N PRO A 72 -4.21 13.89 -7.55
CA PRO A 72 -4.66 15.29 -7.53
C PRO A 72 -5.62 15.64 -8.67
N LEU A 73 -5.51 14.97 -9.82
CA LEU A 73 -6.27 15.26 -11.03
C LEU A 73 -7.62 14.52 -11.08
N LEU A 74 -7.64 13.25 -10.67
CA LEU A 74 -8.78 12.34 -10.84
C LEU A 74 -9.39 11.86 -9.51
N GLY A 75 -8.84 12.30 -8.37
CA GLY A 75 -9.27 11.89 -7.05
C GLY A 75 -8.75 10.51 -6.65
N ILE A 76 -9.48 9.81 -5.78
CA ILE A 76 -9.10 8.51 -5.22
C ILE A 76 -10.13 7.46 -5.66
N GLY A 77 -9.65 6.26 -5.99
CA GLY A 77 -10.46 5.13 -6.41
C GLY A 77 -10.19 4.70 -7.85
N ALA A 78 -11.24 4.24 -8.53
CA ALA A 78 -11.15 3.63 -9.85
C ALA A 78 -10.60 4.57 -10.94
N GLY A 79 -10.83 5.89 -10.87
CA GLY A 79 -10.42 6.85 -11.90
C GLY A 79 -8.90 6.85 -12.20
N PRO A 80 -8.03 7.16 -11.22
CA PRO A 80 -6.58 7.06 -11.38
C PRO A 80 -6.11 5.67 -11.81
N ALA A 81 -6.71 4.61 -11.26
CA ALA A 81 -6.38 3.24 -11.62
C ALA A 81 -6.67 2.96 -13.10
N LEU A 82 -7.87 3.28 -13.59
CA LEU A 82 -8.25 3.12 -14.99
C LEU A 82 -7.34 3.91 -15.92
N ALA A 83 -6.98 5.15 -15.55
CA ALA A 83 -6.08 5.99 -16.33
C ALA A 83 -4.65 5.40 -16.39
N ALA A 84 -4.09 4.95 -15.26
CA ALA A 84 -2.77 4.32 -15.24
C ALA A 84 -2.75 3.02 -16.06
N LEU A 85 -3.75 2.16 -15.88
CA LEU A 85 -3.91 0.90 -16.61
C LEU A 85 -4.07 1.12 -18.12
N PHE A 86 -4.87 2.12 -18.51
CA PHE A 86 -5.01 2.55 -19.88
C PHE A 86 -3.66 2.96 -20.50
N LEU A 87 -2.88 3.78 -19.79
CA LEU A 87 -1.58 4.25 -20.26
C LEU A 87 -0.59 3.09 -20.48
N TYR A 88 -0.60 2.11 -19.57
CA TYR A 88 0.24 0.91 -19.68
C TYR A 88 -0.16 -0.03 -20.82
N ALA A 89 -1.45 -0.10 -21.14
CA ALA A 89 -1.98 -0.92 -22.22
C ALA A 89 -1.80 -0.30 -23.62
N LEU A 90 -1.62 1.03 -23.72
CA LEU A 90 -1.47 1.74 -25.01
C LEU A 90 -0.30 1.24 -25.85
N LEU A 91 0.90 1.16 -25.28
CA LEU A 91 2.12 0.92 -26.08
C LEU A 91 2.09 -0.43 -26.81
N PRO A 92 1.79 -1.57 -26.18
CA PRO A 92 1.72 -2.84 -26.89
C PRO A 92 0.69 -2.83 -28.02
N ILE A 93 -0.46 -2.17 -27.83
CA ILE A 93 -1.53 -2.07 -28.84
C ILE A 93 -1.08 -1.21 -30.03
N ILE A 94 -0.58 0.01 -29.77
CA ILE A 94 -0.10 0.93 -30.81
C ILE A 94 1.05 0.30 -31.59
N ARG A 95 2.04 -0.24 -30.88
CA ARG A 95 3.24 -0.83 -31.49
C ARG A 95 2.90 -2.00 -32.40
N ASN A 96 2.10 -2.95 -31.93
CA ASN A 96 1.75 -4.12 -32.74
C ASN A 96 0.80 -3.79 -33.89
N THR A 97 -0.02 -2.76 -33.74
CA THR A 97 -0.86 -2.27 -34.86
C THR A 97 -0.01 -1.59 -35.92
N TYR A 98 0.96 -0.78 -35.52
CA TYR A 98 1.94 -0.19 -36.44
C TYR A 98 2.77 -1.26 -37.17
N VAL A 99 3.37 -2.19 -36.43
CA VAL A 99 4.19 -3.28 -37.01
C VAL A 99 3.34 -4.16 -37.92
N GLY A 100 2.17 -4.60 -37.46
CA GLY A 100 1.29 -5.47 -38.23
C GLY A 100 0.88 -4.90 -39.59
N ILE A 101 0.62 -3.58 -39.67
CA ILE A 101 0.27 -2.93 -40.93
C ILE A 101 1.49 -2.71 -41.82
N THR A 102 2.62 -2.28 -41.23
CA THR A 102 3.83 -1.95 -42.00
C THR A 102 4.58 -3.18 -42.52
N GLU A 103 4.39 -4.36 -41.92
CA GLU A 103 4.99 -5.62 -42.37
C GLU A 103 4.12 -6.39 -43.39
N VAL A 104 2.96 -5.85 -43.79
CA VAL A 104 2.16 -6.44 -44.87
C VAL A 104 2.98 -6.44 -46.16
N ASN A 105 2.98 -7.56 -46.90
CA ASN A 105 3.76 -7.70 -48.12
C ASN A 105 3.40 -6.61 -49.16
N PRO A 106 4.38 -5.78 -49.59
CA PRO A 106 4.13 -4.70 -50.54
C PRO A 106 3.53 -5.18 -51.86
N ASN A 107 3.87 -6.38 -52.32
CA ASN A 107 3.33 -6.95 -53.56
C ASN A 107 1.82 -7.16 -53.46
N THR A 108 1.31 -7.49 -52.26
CA THR A 108 -0.12 -7.66 -52.02
C THR A 108 -0.84 -6.32 -52.04
N THR A 109 -0.25 -5.27 -51.48
CA THR A 109 -0.83 -3.92 -51.50
C THR A 109 -0.77 -3.28 -52.89
N GLU A 110 0.31 -3.50 -53.65
CA GLU A 110 0.42 -3.01 -55.04
C GLU A 110 -0.54 -3.75 -55.99
N ALA A 111 -0.72 -5.06 -55.83
CA ALA A 111 -1.73 -5.79 -56.59
C ALA A 111 -3.15 -5.25 -56.32
N ALA A 112 -3.47 -4.96 -55.06
CA ALA A 112 -4.75 -4.35 -54.68
C ALA A 112 -4.95 -2.95 -55.31
N ARG A 113 -3.91 -2.11 -55.30
CA ARG A 113 -3.92 -0.80 -55.98
C ARG A 113 -4.08 -0.95 -57.50
N GLY A 114 -3.40 -1.92 -58.10
CA GLY A 114 -3.51 -2.27 -59.52
C GLY A 114 -4.92 -2.71 -59.94
N MET A 115 -5.70 -3.29 -59.01
CA MET A 115 -7.13 -3.59 -59.20
C MET A 115 -8.06 -2.38 -58.97
N GLY A 116 -7.53 -1.17 -58.77
CA GLY A 116 -8.30 0.06 -58.60
C GLY A 116 -8.77 0.33 -57.17
N MET A 117 -8.23 -0.36 -56.16
CA MET A 117 -8.61 -0.11 -54.76
C MET A 117 -8.01 1.21 -54.25
N THR A 118 -8.84 2.03 -53.61
CA THR A 118 -8.42 3.24 -52.88
C THR A 118 -7.59 2.90 -51.64
N ASP A 119 -6.78 3.83 -51.13
CA ASP A 119 -6.00 3.66 -49.88
C ASP A 119 -6.86 3.26 -48.66
N ARG A 120 -8.13 3.66 -48.67
CA ARG A 120 -9.10 3.25 -47.64
C ARG A 120 -9.53 1.80 -47.84
N GLN A 121 -9.80 1.39 -49.07
CA GLN A 121 -10.12 -0.01 -49.37
C GLN A 121 -8.91 -0.92 -49.12
N VAL A 122 -7.70 -0.53 -49.52
CA VAL A 122 -6.46 -1.27 -49.22
C VAL A 122 -6.30 -1.44 -47.70
N LEU A 123 -6.43 -0.36 -46.92
CA LEU A 123 -6.34 -0.45 -45.46
C LEU A 123 -7.37 -1.41 -44.86
N TRP A 124 -8.65 -1.25 -45.20
CA TRP A 124 -9.73 -2.01 -44.55
C TRP A 124 -9.92 -3.44 -45.07
N GLN A 125 -9.52 -3.71 -46.32
CA GLN A 125 -9.78 -5.01 -46.98
C GLN A 125 -8.50 -5.85 -47.18
N VAL A 126 -7.32 -5.25 -47.10
CA VAL A 126 -6.03 -5.94 -47.31
C VAL A 126 -5.14 -5.82 -46.08
N GLU A 127 -4.74 -4.61 -45.70
CA GLU A 127 -3.76 -4.41 -44.62
C GLU A 127 -4.29 -4.88 -43.26
N LEU A 128 -5.44 -4.36 -42.81
CA LEU A 128 -5.99 -4.70 -41.49
C LEU A 128 -6.30 -6.21 -41.34
N PRO A 129 -6.91 -6.90 -42.32
CA PRO A 129 -7.08 -8.36 -42.24
C PRO A 129 -5.78 -9.15 -42.15
N LEU A 130 -4.73 -8.74 -42.87
CA LEU A 130 -3.43 -9.41 -42.85
C LEU A 130 -2.62 -9.07 -41.58
N ALA A 131 -2.76 -7.85 -41.07
CA ALA A 131 -2.14 -7.37 -39.83
C ALA A 131 -2.79 -7.94 -38.56
N LEU A 132 -4.02 -8.46 -38.66
CA LEU A 132 -4.85 -8.86 -37.53
C LEU A 132 -4.15 -9.82 -36.54
N PRO A 133 -3.38 -10.85 -36.97
CA PRO A 133 -2.68 -11.72 -36.04
C PRO A 133 -1.66 -10.99 -35.16
N VAL A 134 -0.95 -10.02 -35.72
CA VAL A 134 0.03 -9.20 -35.00
C VAL A 134 -0.68 -8.22 -34.07
N ILE A 135 -1.75 -7.58 -34.54
CA ILE A 135 -2.61 -6.71 -33.70
C ILE A 135 -3.11 -7.48 -32.48
N PHE A 136 -3.66 -8.69 -32.66
CA PHE A 136 -4.13 -9.52 -31.56
C PHE A 136 -3.02 -9.93 -30.58
N ALA A 137 -1.81 -10.21 -31.07
CA ALA A 137 -0.66 -10.46 -30.20
C ALA A 137 -0.36 -9.24 -29.30
N GLY A 138 -0.50 -8.02 -29.83
CA GLY A 138 -0.41 -6.79 -29.06
C GLY A 138 -1.51 -6.62 -28.01
N ILE A 139 -2.76 -6.91 -28.37
CA ILE A 139 -3.90 -6.87 -27.44
C ILE A 139 -3.71 -7.87 -26.29
N ARG A 140 -3.27 -9.09 -26.61
CA ARG A 140 -2.98 -10.15 -25.64
C ARG A 140 -1.85 -9.74 -24.69
N THR A 141 -0.76 -9.18 -25.22
CA THR A 141 0.34 -8.63 -24.42
C THR A 141 -0.14 -7.53 -23.48
N ALA A 142 -0.93 -6.58 -24.01
CA ALA A 142 -1.50 -5.50 -23.21
C ALA A 142 -2.40 -6.05 -22.09
N ALA A 143 -3.29 -6.99 -22.39
CA ALA A 143 -4.19 -7.59 -21.40
C ALA A 143 -3.43 -8.24 -20.24
N VAL A 144 -2.39 -9.05 -20.53
CA VAL A 144 -1.58 -9.72 -19.50
C VAL A 144 -0.85 -8.72 -18.61
N VAL A 145 -0.19 -7.72 -19.21
CA VAL A 145 0.47 -6.64 -18.46
C VAL A 145 -0.54 -5.90 -17.59
N ASN A 146 -1.72 -5.61 -18.14
CA ASN A 146 -2.75 -4.85 -17.46
C ASN A 146 -3.31 -5.60 -16.24
N VAL A 147 -3.54 -6.93 -16.34
CA VAL A 147 -3.96 -7.75 -15.20
C VAL A 147 -2.94 -7.74 -14.07
N GLY A 148 -1.64 -7.79 -14.39
CA GLY A 148 -0.57 -7.69 -13.39
C GLY A 148 -0.53 -6.32 -12.72
N VAL A 149 -0.51 -5.24 -13.50
CA VAL A 149 -0.43 -3.85 -12.99
C VAL A 149 -1.68 -3.48 -12.20
N ALA A 150 -2.86 -4.03 -12.54
CA ALA A 150 -4.11 -3.78 -11.83
C ALA A 150 -4.08 -4.18 -10.34
N THR A 151 -3.14 -5.03 -9.92
CA THR A 151 -2.93 -5.29 -8.48
C THR A 151 -2.60 -4.01 -7.71
N LEU A 152 -1.88 -3.07 -8.32
CA LEU A 152 -1.48 -1.80 -7.70
C LEU A 152 -2.64 -0.81 -7.53
N ALA A 153 -3.79 -1.08 -8.15
CA ALA A 153 -4.99 -0.28 -7.99
C ALA A 153 -5.49 -0.25 -6.53
N ALA A 154 -5.15 -1.28 -5.74
CA ALA A 154 -5.43 -1.35 -4.32
C ALA A 154 -4.73 -0.25 -3.50
N TYR A 155 -3.62 0.34 -3.97
CA TYR A 155 -2.96 1.45 -3.28
C TYR A 155 -3.76 2.76 -3.34
N VAL A 156 -4.59 2.92 -4.37
CA VAL A 156 -5.43 4.12 -4.56
C VAL A 156 -6.90 3.87 -4.24
N ALA A 157 -7.19 2.83 -3.44
CA ALA A 157 -8.55 2.41 -3.09
C ALA A 157 -9.47 2.12 -4.29
N ALA A 158 -8.91 1.69 -5.43
CA ALA A 158 -9.70 1.17 -6.53
C ALA A 158 -10.13 -0.29 -6.30
N GLY A 159 -9.59 -0.95 -5.27
CA GLY A 159 -9.87 -2.33 -4.91
C GLY A 159 -9.10 -3.34 -5.77
N GLY A 160 -9.75 -4.49 -6.01
CA GLY A 160 -9.16 -5.59 -6.77
C GLY A 160 -8.36 -6.58 -5.91
N LEU A 161 -7.85 -7.62 -6.55
CA LEU A 161 -7.10 -8.70 -5.87
C LEU A 161 -5.82 -8.23 -5.18
N GLY A 162 -5.34 -7.04 -5.53
CA GLY A 162 -4.25 -6.35 -4.85
C GLY A 162 -4.48 -6.12 -3.36
N GLU A 163 -5.74 -5.95 -2.91
CA GLU A 163 -6.03 -5.76 -1.48
C GLU A 163 -5.57 -6.95 -0.64
N PHE A 164 -5.77 -8.17 -1.13
CA PHE A 164 -5.29 -9.39 -0.48
C PHE A 164 -3.78 -9.52 -0.56
N ILE A 165 -3.16 -9.13 -1.68
CA ILE A 165 -1.70 -9.17 -1.83
C ILE A 165 -1.04 -8.23 -0.82
N PHE A 166 -1.40 -6.94 -0.84
CA PHE A 166 -0.76 -5.93 0.00
C PHE A 166 -1.16 -6.03 1.47
N GLY A 167 -2.44 -6.34 1.75
CA GLY A 167 -2.86 -6.63 3.13
C GLY A 167 -2.16 -7.88 3.68
N GLY A 168 -2.00 -8.93 2.87
CA GLY A 168 -1.27 -10.13 3.26
C GLY A 168 0.22 -9.86 3.53
N ILE A 169 0.87 -9.02 2.70
CA ILE A 169 2.26 -8.59 2.92
C ILE A 169 2.37 -7.79 4.23
N ALA A 170 1.48 -6.82 4.44
CA ALA A 170 1.49 -5.99 5.65
C ALA A 170 1.27 -6.81 6.92
N LEU A 171 0.42 -7.83 6.86
CA LEU A 171 0.08 -8.70 7.99
C LEU A 171 0.98 -9.94 8.13
N ASN A 172 1.98 -10.10 7.25
CA ASN A 172 2.78 -11.33 7.14
C ASN A 172 1.92 -12.62 7.03
N ASN A 173 0.79 -12.53 6.33
CA ASN A 173 -0.20 -13.59 6.20
C ASN A 173 -0.08 -14.26 4.83
N THR A 174 0.74 -15.31 4.74
CA THR A 174 0.99 -16.04 3.48
C THR A 174 -0.30 -16.56 2.82
N PRO A 175 -1.27 -17.18 3.53
CA PRO A 175 -2.56 -17.54 2.95
C PRO A 175 -3.29 -16.38 2.26
N MET A 176 -3.28 -15.19 2.85
CA MET A 176 -3.92 -13.99 2.29
C MET A 176 -3.19 -13.49 1.04
N ILE A 177 -1.83 -13.47 1.06
CA ILE A 177 -1.03 -13.12 -0.13
C ILE A 177 -1.38 -14.04 -1.31
N LEU A 178 -1.39 -15.35 -1.06
CA LEU A 178 -1.70 -16.34 -2.09
C LEU A 178 -3.15 -16.25 -2.59
N ALA A 179 -4.10 -15.88 -1.71
CA ALA A 179 -5.49 -15.68 -2.09
C ALA A 179 -5.70 -14.49 -3.04
N GLY A 180 -4.79 -13.50 -3.06
CA GLY A 180 -4.78 -12.46 -4.10
C GLY A 180 -3.94 -12.83 -5.32
N ALA A 181 -2.73 -13.35 -5.10
CA ALA A 181 -1.76 -13.59 -6.16
C ALA A 181 -2.14 -14.74 -7.11
N ILE A 182 -2.63 -15.87 -6.58
CA ILE A 182 -3.00 -17.03 -7.41
C ILE A 182 -4.18 -16.69 -8.33
N PRO A 183 -5.31 -16.12 -7.83
CA PRO A 183 -6.39 -15.71 -8.72
C PRO A 183 -5.96 -14.67 -9.75
N ALA A 184 -5.10 -13.70 -9.39
CA ALA A 184 -4.60 -12.72 -10.35
C ALA A 184 -3.77 -13.36 -11.48
N ALA A 185 -2.90 -14.32 -11.14
CA ALA A 185 -2.13 -15.08 -12.13
C ALA A 185 -3.03 -15.96 -13.02
N LEU A 186 -4.03 -16.63 -12.42
CA LEU A 186 -5.00 -17.43 -13.16
C LEU A 186 -5.86 -16.57 -14.09
N LEU A 187 -6.27 -15.37 -13.65
CA LEU A 187 -6.97 -14.41 -14.49
C LEU A 187 -6.12 -13.97 -15.69
N ALA A 188 -4.82 -13.72 -15.49
CA ALA A 188 -3.92 -13.36 -16.58
C ALA A 188 -3.85 -14.49 -17.62
N VAL A 189 -3.67 -15.74 -17.18
CA VAL A 189 -3.66 -16.92 -18.08
C VAL A 189 -5.01 -17.12 -18.76
N LEU A 190 -6.12 -16.92 -18.05
CA LEU A 190 -7.47 -17.04 -18.60
C LEU A 190 -7.72 -15.97 -19.68
N PHE A 191 -7.38 -14.71 -19.42
CA PHE A 191 -7.50 -13.62 -20.40
C PHE A 191 -6.63 -13.88 -21.63
N ASP A 192 -5.40 -14.33 -21.41
CA ASP A 192 -4.46 -14.69 -22.45
C ASP A 192 -4.98 -15.83 -23.34
N ALA A 193 -5.49 -16.91 -22.73
CA ALA A 193 -6.06 -18.07 -23.41
C ALA A 193 -7.35 -17.73 -24.17
N THR A 194 -8.25 -16.96 -23.56
CA THR A 194 -9.52 -16.54 -24.20
C THR A 194 -9.27 -15.66 -25.41
N LEU A 195 -8.35 -14.69 -25.33
CA LEU A 195 -7.96 -13.87 -26.47
C LEU A 195 -7.25 -14.68 -27.55
N ALA A 196 -6.43 -15.67 -27.18
CA ALA A 196 -5.79 -16.57 -28.13
C ALA A 196 -6.79 -17.47 -28.87
N GLN A 197 -7.86 -17.92 -28.19
CA GLN A 197 -8.94 -18.66 -28.83
C GLN A 197 -9.73 -17.78 -29.80
N LEU A 198 -10.04 -16.54 -29.40
CA LEU A 198 -10.70 -15.54 -30.27
C LEU A 198 -9.89 -15.23 -31.53
N GLN A 199 -8.55 -15.26 -31.45
CA GLN A 199 -7.66 -15.10 -32.60
C GLN A 199 -7.80 -16.23 -33.63
N ARG A 200 -8.08 -17.47 -33.18
CA ARG A 200 -8.24 -18.65 -34.06
C ARG A 200 -9.62 -18.75 -34.70
N VAL A 201 -10.61 -18.01 -34.20
CA VAL A 201 -11.95 -17.98 -34.79
C VAL A 201 -11.85 -17.40 -36.20
N ASN A 202 -12.36 -18.14 -37.20
CA ASN A 202 -12.28 -17.72 -38.59
C ASN A 202 -13.31 -16.61 -38.87
N TRP A 203 -12.92 -15.36 -38.65
CA TRP A 203 -13.77 -14.16 -38.79
C TRP A 203 -14.38 -13.98 -40.20
N ARG A 204 -13.90 -14.73 -41.21
CA ARG A 204 -14.52 -14.81 -42.54
C ARG A 204 -15.97 -15.30 -42.49
N GLY A 205 -16.34 -16.15 -41.53
CA GLY A 205 -17.73 -16.59 -41.29
C GLY A 205 -18.56 -15.65 -40.39
N ALA A 206 -17.91 -14.79 -39.59
CA ALA A 206 -18.57 -13.87 -38.66
C ALA A 206 -19.28 -12.69 -39.36
N LYS A 207 -19.11 -12.52 -40.68
CA LYS A 207 -19.90 -11.59 -41.50
C LYS A 207 -21.42 -11.88 -41.48
N ARG A 208 -21.84 -13.06 -40.99
CA ARG A 208 -23.26 -13.41 -40.77
C ARG A 208 -23.86 -12.84 -39.47
N LEU A 209 -23.04 -12.51 -38.46
CA LEU A 209 -23.51 -11.75 -37.31
C LEU A 209 -23.45 -10.26 -37.69
N GLY A 210 -24.62 -9.63 -37.84
CA GLY A 210 -24.73 -8.23 -38.24
C GLY A 210 -23.89 -7.30 -37.34
N ARG A 211 -23.44 -6.16 -37.88
CA ARG A 211 -22.66 -5.15 -37.15
C ARG A 211 -23.25 -4.78 -35.78
N GLY A 212 -24.57 -4.86 -35.61
CA GLY A 212 -25.26 -4.60 -34.34
C GLY A 212 -24.95 -5.59 -33.21
N THR A 213 -24.75 -6.88 -33.52
CA THR A 213 -24.50 -7.91 -32.50
C THR A 213 -23.10 -7.78 -31.87
N ASN A 214 -22.09 -7.40 -32.66
CA ASN A 214 -20.72 -7.19 -32.16
C ASN A 214 -20.62 -5.91 -31.32
N VAL A 215 -21.35 -4.85 -31.69
CA VAL A 215 -21.44 -3.61 -30.89
C VAL A 215 -22.18 -3.88 -29.58
N ALA A 216 -23.26 -4.68 -29.60
CA ALA A 216 -23.98 -5.07 -28.40
C ALA A 216 -23.11 -5.90 -27.44
N LEU A 217 -22.29 -6.84 -27.94
CA LEU A 217 -21.36 -7.62 -27.11
C LEU A 217 -20.28 -6.75 -26.46
N LEU A 218 -19.67 -5.83 -27.20
CA LEU A 218 -18.70 -4.87 -26.66
C LEU A 218 -19.35 -3.91 -25.66
N ALA A 219 -20.58 -3.47 -25.92
CA ALA A 219 -21.34 -2.65 -24.99
C ALA A 219 -21.72 -3.42 -23.72
N VAL A 220 -22.07 -4.71 -23.80
CA VAL A 220 -22.35 -5.55 -22.63
C VAL A 220 -21.09 -5.80 -21.80
N LEU A 221 -19.93 -6.01 -22.43
CA LEU A 221 -18.65 -6.13 -21.72
C LEU A 221 -18.26 -4.80 -21.05
N PHE A 222 -18.48 -3.67 -21.73
CA PHE A 222 -18.22 -2.34 -21.20
C PHE A 222 -19.19 -1.98 -20.06
N VAL A 223 -20.50 -2.23 -20.22
CA VAL A 223 -21.53 -2.00 -19.20
C VAL A 223 -21.37 -2.97 -18.02
N GLY A 224 -21.01 -4.22 -18.26
CA GLY A 224 -20.68 -5.20 -17.21
C GLY A 224 -19.44 -4.79 -16.41
N SER A 225 -18.44 -4.21 -17.07
CA SER A 225 -17.29 -3.61 -16.38
C SER A 225 -17.67 -2.36 -15.58
N ALA A 226 -18.60 -1.53 -16.10
CA ALA A 226 -19.12 -0.35 -15.40
C ALA A 226 -19.98 -0.73 -14.17
N ALA A 227 -20.74 -1.83 -14.26
CA ALA A 227 -21.54 -2.35 -13.16
C ALA A 227 -20.69 -2.86 -11.99
N ALA A 228 -19.46 -3.31 -12.23
CA ALA A 228 -18.49 -3.66 -11.19
C ALA A 228 -18.04 -2.45 -10.34
N PHE A 229 -18.38 -1.22 -10.78
CA PHE A 229 -18.13 0.02 -10.04
C PHE A 229 -19.40 0.61 -9.43
N TRP A 230 -20.56 -0.07 -9.53
CA TRP A 230 -21.77 0.39 -8.86
C TRP A 230 -21.66 0.11 -7.37
N PRO A 231 -21.77 1.13 -6.48
CA PRO A 231 -21.64 0.92 -5.05
C PRO A 231 -22.80 0.04 -4.53
N THR A 232 -22.48 -1.17 -4.08
CA THR A 232 -23.44 -2.15 -3.53
C THR A 232 -23.59 -2.06 -1.99
N GLY A 233 -22.93 -1.09 -1.36
CA GLY A 233 -22.94 -0.91 0.09
C GLY A 233 -23.97 0.12 0.59
N ARG A 234 -24.40 -0.05 1.84
CA ARG A 234 -25.11 0.98 2.61
C ARG A 234 -24.17 2.17 2.76
N GLN A 235 -24.40 3.26 2.02
CA GLN A 235 -23.58 4.46 2.14
C GLN A 235 -23.83 5.08 3.52
N THR A 236 -22.78 5.14 4.34
CA THR A 236 -22.78 5.95 5.56
C THR A 236 -22.52 7.40 5.21
N ASN A 237 -22.98 8.33 6.05
CA ASN A 237 -22.76 9.77 5.85
C ASN A 237 -21.28 10.17 5.91
N LEU A 238 -20.42 9.32 6.49
CA LEU A 238 -18.97 9.51 6.52
C LEU A 238 -18.27 8.38 5.76
N LEU A 239 -17.20 8.73 5.06
CA LEU A 239 -16.31 7.79 4.39
C LEU A 239 -14.99 7.67 5.15
N ALA A 240 -14.58 6.44 5.47
CA ALA A 240 -13.29 6.18 6.11
C ALA A 240 -12.19 5.77 5.12
N GLY A 241 -10.96 6.18 5.39
CA GLY A 241 -9.75 5.69 4.74
C GLY A 241 -8.89 4.90 5.73
N PHE A 242 -8.63 3.64 5.47
CA PHE A 242 -7.80 2.80 6.36
C PHE A 242 -6.55 2.29 5.64
N ALA A 243 -5.42 2.27 6.36
CA ALA A 243 -4.24 1.57 5.89
C ALA A 243 -4.54 0.06 5.72
N HIS A 244 -3.94 -0.60 4.72
CA HIS A 244 -4.17 -2.03 4.44
C HIS A 244 -3.95 -2.92 5.66
N GLU A 245 -2.94 -2.61 6.47
CA GLU A 245 -2.67 -3.34 7.71
C GLU A 245 -3.85 -3.19 8.69
N PHE A 246 -4.25 -1.95 8.98
CA PHE A 246 -5.33 -1.65 9.93
C PHE A 246 -6.65 -2.34 9.57
N GLY A 247 -6.96 -2.48 8.27
CA GLY A 247 -8.17 -3.15 7.82
C GLY A 247 -8.26 -4.65 8.16
N GLY A 248 -7.14 -5.33 8.40
CA GLY A 248 -7.11 -6.78 8.63
C GLY A 248 -6.55 -7.24 9.98
N ARG A 249 -5.98 -6.34 10.78
CA ARG A 249 -5.48 -6.66 12.13
C ARG A 249 -6.61 -6.97 13.10
N ALA A 250 -6.39 -7.92 14.02
CA ALA A 250 -7.35 -8.23 15.09
C ALA A 250 -7.58 -7.03 16.03
N ASP A 251 -6.56 -6.19 16.23
CA ASP A 251 -6.59 -4.94 16.98
C ASP A 251 -6.73 -3.69 16.08
N GLY A 252 -7.09 -3.88 14.80
CA GLY A 252 -7.42 -2.82 13.86
C GLY A 252 -8.93 -2.64 13.71
N TYR A 253 -9.40 -2.48 12.47
CA TYR A 253 -10.83 -2.32 12.19
C TYR A 253 -11.71 -3.48 12.71
N PRO A 254 -11.35 -4.77 12.54
CA PRO A 254 -12.05 -5.88 13.18
C PRO A 254 -12.19 -5.77 14.70
N GLY A 255 -11.16 -5.24 15.38
CA GLY A 255 -11.17 -4.98 16.81
C GLY A 255 -12.19 -3.90 17.18
N LEU A 256 -12.24 -2.81 16.41
CA LEU A 256 -13.23 -1.76 16.58
C LEU A 256 -14.67 -2.23 16.32
N GLN A 257 -14.88 -3.08 15.31
CA GLN A 257 -16.19 -3.70 15.07
C GLN A 257 -16.64 -4.52 16.28
N LYS A 258 -15.73 -5.27 16.90
CA LYS A 258 -16.04 -6.09 18.08
C LYS A 258 -16.31 -5.25 19.33
N THR A 259 -15.51 -4.21 19.59
CA THR A 259 -15.57 -3.43 20.84
C THR A 259 -16.63 -2.33 20.80
N TYR A 260 -16.76 -1.65 19.65
CA TYR A 260 -17.67 -0.52 19.49
C TYR A 260 -18.91 -0.86 18.68
N GLY A 261 -18.90 -1.93 17.87
CA GLY A 261 -19.94 -2.14 16.85
C GLY A 261 -19.76 -1.26 15.62
N LEU A 262 -18.58 -0.66 15.42
CA LEU A 262 -18.31 0.35 14.39
C LEU A 262 -18.54 -0.17 12.96
N GLN A 263 -19.62 0.26 12.32
CA GLN A 263 -19.89 0.00 10.90
C GLN A 263 -19.74 1.30 10.10
N ILE A 264 -18.63 1.43 9.38
CA ILE A 264 -18.35 2.60 8.54
C ILE A 264 -17.96 2.15 7.13
N THR A 265 -18.50 2.83 6.13
CA THR A 265 -18.04 2.64 4.75
C THR A 265 -16.58 3.06 4.69
N HIS A 266 -15.70 2.14 4.31
CA HIS A 266 -14.26 2.41 4.31
C HIS A 266 -13.59 1.95 3.02
N ARG A 267 -12.43 2.54 2.77
CA ARG A 267 -11.56 2.23 1.64
C ARG A 267 -10.15 1.93 2.14
N LEU A 268 -9.52 0.90 1.58
CA LEU A 268 -8.11 0.61 1.89
C LEU A 268 -7.19 1.48 1.02
N LEU A 269 -6.26 2.18 1.67
CA LEU A 269 -5.39 3.19 1.06
C LEU A 269 -3.94 2.97 1.48
N ASP A 270 -3.01 3.36 0.62
CA ASP A 270 -1.64 3.61 1.07
C ASP A 270 -1.62 4.61 2.23
N GLN A 271 -0.73 4.43 3.20
CA GLN A 271 -0.70 5.29 4.38
C GLN A 271 -0.44 6.76 4.02
N ASN A 272 0.44 7.06 3.08
CA ASN A 272 0.70 8.45 2.69
C ASN A 272 -0.48 9.06 1.95
N LEU A 273 -1.10 8.27 1.07
CA LEU A 273 -2.29 8.69 0.35
C LEU A 273 -3.47 8.94 1.29
N MET A 274 -3.62 8.13 2.33
CA MET A 274 -4.68 8.27 3.33
C MET A 274 -4.63 9.62 4.04
N TYR A 275 -3.45 10.07 4.45
CA TYR A 275 -3.30 11.40 5.06
C TYR A 275 -3.57 12.54 4.05
N GLU A 276 -3.19 12.36 2.78
CA GLU A 276 -3.54 13.32 1.73
C GLU A 276 -5.05 13.34 1.44
N ALA A 277 -5.70 12.18 1.51
CA ALA A 277 -7.13 12.02 1.30
C ALA A 277 -7.95 12.78 2.36
N ILE A 278 -7.57 12.68 3.64
CA ILE A 278 -8.27 13.43 4.70
C ILE A 278 -7.99 14.94 4.60
N ARG A 279 -6.77 15.33 4.20
CA ARG A 279 -6.40 16.73 4.00
C ARG A 279 -7.21 17.39 2.87
N THR A 280 -7.55 16.63 1.83
CA THR A 280 -8.29 17.10 0.65
C THR A 280 -9.79 16.76 0.69
N SER A 281 -10.31 16.40 1.87
CA SER A 281 -11.72 16.04 2.10
C SER A 281 -12.27 14.95 1.18
N LYS A 282 -11.41 13.99 0.78
CA LYS A 282 -11.79 12.79 0.04
C LYS A 282 -12.24 11.64 0.94
N VAL A 283 -11.88 11.69 2.22
CA VAL A 283 -12.37 10.83 3.31
C VAL A 283 -12.55 11.71 4.54
N ASP A 284 -13.38 11.28 5.48
CA ASP A 284 -13.77 12.05 6.67
C ASP A 284 -13.12 11.51 7.94
N VAL A 285 -12.86 10.20 7.96
CA VAL A 285 -12.19 9.50 9.05
C VAL A 285 -11.01 8.75 8.47
N ILE A 286 -9.87 8.75 9.14
CA ILE A 286 -8.76 7.85 8.80
C ILE A 286 -8.31 7.01 9.98
N SER A 287 -7.69 5.87 9.71
CA SER A 287 -6.81 5.25 10.70
C SER A 287 -5.45 5.93 10.71
N GLY A 288 -4.69 5.76 11.78
CA GLY A 288 -3.35 6.32 11.88
C GLY A 288 -2.65 5.88 13.15
N TYR A 289 -1.51 6.51 13.41
CA TYR A 289 -0.73 6.33 14.63
C TYR A 289 -0.86 7.59 15.50
N SER A 290 -1.05 7.43 16.81
CA SER A 290 -1.26 8.54 17.75
C SER A 290 -0.09 9.53 17.84
N THR A 291 1.11 9.11 17.42
CA THR A 291 2.33 9.94 17.42
C THR A 291 2.71 10.48 16.03
N ASP A 292 1.89 10.27 14.99
CA ASP A 292 2.25 10.65 13.61
C ASP A 292 2.39 12.18 13.47
N GLY A 293 3.46 12.64 12.80
CA GLY A 293 3.72 14.07 12.63
C GLY A 293 2.64 14.81 11.84
N ARG A 294 1.92 14.10 10.97
CA ARG A 294 0.87 14.68 10.11
C ARG A 294 -0.39 15.05 10.86
N ILE A 295 -0.57 14.57 12.09
CA ILE A 295 -1.66 15.00 12.98
C ILE A 295 -1.60 16.51 13.14
N ARG A 296 -0.42 17.03 13.49
CA ARG A 296 -0.19 18.47 13.64
C ARG A 296 -0.14 19.18 12.30
N ALA A 297 0.44 18.56 11.27
CA ALA A 297 0.56 19.19 9.95
C ALA A 297 -0.80 19.46 9.29
N PHE A 298 -1.78 18.57 9.50
CA PHE A 298 -3.08 18.61 8.85
C PHE A 298 -4.24 18.92 9.81
N ASP A 299 -3.92 19.39 11.02
CA ASP A 299 -4.89 19.77 12.05
C ASP A 299 -5.94 18.68 12.29
N LEU A 300 -5.45 17.48 12.62
CA LEU A 300 -6.28 16.29 12.84
C LEU A 300 -6.54 16.07 14.32
N ARG A 301 -7.80 15.77 14.64
CA ARG A 301 -8.23 15.26 15.94
C ARG A 301 -8.00 13.76 16.01
N VAL A 302 -7.24 13.30 16.99
CA VAL A 302 -7.24 11.90 17.40
C VAL A 302 -8.51 11.65 18.22
N LEU A 303 -9.32 10.67 17.81
CA LEU A 303 -10.51 10.29 18.56
C LEU A 303 -10.13 9.44 19.77
N ASP A 304 -10.71 9.76 20.93
CA ASP A 304 -10.45 9.04 22.17
C ASP A 304 -10.99 7.60 22.08
N ASP A 305 -10.14 6.62 22.39
CA ASP A 305 -10.50 5.21 22.53
C ASP A 305 -11.10 4.94 23.93
N ASP A 306 -12.32 5.42 24.13
CA ASP A 306 -13.02 5.45 25.43
C ASP A 306 -13.34 4.06 26.03
N LYS A 307 -13.28 3.00 25.21
CA LYS A 307 -13.43 1.60 25.63
C LYS A 307 -12.13 0.78 25.59
N HIS A 308 -10.99 1.42 25.30
CA HIS A 308 -9.67 0.78 25.26
C HIS A 308 -9.61 -0.45 24.35
N ALA A 309 -10.13 -0.31 23.12
CA ALA A 309 -10.06 -1.35 22.10
C ALA A 309 -8.63 -1.62 21.62
N PHE A 310 -7.76 -0.61 21.63
CA PHE A 310 -6.37 -0.76 21.25
C PHE A 310 -5.52 -1.19 22.45
N PRO A 311 -4.66 -2.22 22.30
CA PRO A 311 -3.72 -2.57 23.35
C PRO A 311 -2.69 -1.45 23.53
N PRO A 312 -2.03 -1.36 24.69
CA PRO A 312 -0.97 -0.39 24.92
C PRO A 312 0.27 -0.71 24.06
N TYR A 313 0.77 0.32 23.38
CA TYR A 313 1.95 0.35 22.51
C TYR A 313 3.04 1.24 23.10
N ALA A 314 3.37 1.02 24.37
CA ALA A 314 4.48 1.72 25.02
C ALA A 314 5.79 1.34 24.34
N ALA A 315 6.54 2.34 23.90
CA ALA A 315 7.86 2.14 23.30
C ALA A 315 8.92 1.90 24.39
N ALA A 316 9.78 0.91 24.20
CA ALA A 316 10.89 0.58 25.10
C ALA A 316 12.07 -0.03 24.32
N PRO A 317 13.33 0.14 24.78
CA PRO A 317 14.46 -0.54 24.16
C PRO A 317 14.43 -2.03 24.47
N VAL A 318 14.63 -2.87 23.46
CA VAL A 318 14.80 -4.33 23.63
C VAL A 318 16.24 -4.68 23.31
N VAL A 319 16.92 -5.30 24.28
CA VAL A 319 18.37 -5.53 24.25
C VAL A 319 18.67 -7.00 24.48
N ARG A 320 19.68 -7.53 23.78
CA ARG A 320 20.18 -8.88 24.05
C ARG A 320 20.85 -8.94 25.43
N GLN A 321 20.52 -9.94 26.23
CA GLN A 321 21.13 -10.12 27.54
C GLN A 321 22.66 -10.29 27.46
N LYS A 322 23.16 -10.97 26.42
CA LYS A 322 24.59 -11.10 26.13
C LYS A 322 25.28 -9.74 25.93
N THR A 323 24.63 -8.80 25.25
CA THR A 323 25.18 -7.45 25.02
C THR A 323 25.26 -6.67 26.33
N LEU A 324 24.24 -6.74 27.19
CA LEU A 324 24.29 -6.11 28.52
C LEU A 324 25.37 -6.71 29.43
N ALA A 325 25.61 -8.02 29.34
CA ALA A 325 26.70 -8.66 30.07
C ALA A 325 28.08 -8.23 29.55
N THR A 326 28.22 -8.03 28.24
CA THR A 326 29.47 -7.59 27.61
C THR A 326 29.75 -6.10 27.86
N TYR A 327 28.70 -5.27 27.85
CA TYR A 327 28.77 -3.83 28.05
C TYR A 327 27.79 -3.38 29.16
N PRO A 328 28.14 -3.54 30.45
CA PRO A 328 27.26 -3.20 31.57
C PRO A 328 26.83 -1.73 31.60
N VAL A 329 27.64 -0.83 31.03
CA VAL A 329 27.35 0.62 30.92
C VAL A 329 26.19 0.94 29.99
N LEU A 330 25.79 0.02 29.09
CA LEU A 330 24.73 0.25 28.11
C LEU A 330 23.36 0.41 28.79
N GLY A 331 23.03 -0.45 29.76
CA GLY A 331 21.73 -0.44 30.44
C GLY A 331 21.41 0.92 31.07
N PRO A 332 22.26 1.44 31.98
CA PRO A 332 22.08 2.77 32.57
C PRO A 332 21.98 3.89 31.54
N ALA A 333 22.72 3.80 30.43
CA ALA A 333 22.65 4.80 29.36
C ALA A 333 21.29 4.80 28.63
N LEU A 334 20.69 3.62 28.42
CA LEU A 334 19.35 3.49 27.83
C LEU A 334 18.27 4.05 28.79
N ASP A 335 18.39 3.76 30.08
CA ASP A 335 17.40 4.17 31.10
C ASP A 335 17.34 5.69 31.29
N LEU A 336 18.34 6.46 30.85
CA LEU A 336 18.30 7.93 30.87
C LEU A 336 17.13 8.52 30.05
N LEU A 337 16.63 7.78 29.06
CA LEU A 337 15.51 8.20 28.22
C LEU A 337 14.14 7.76 28.77
N ALA A 338 14.10 6.97 29.85
CA ALA A 338 12.87 6.47 30.45
C ALA A 338 11.93 7.62 30.87
N GLY A 339 10.69 7.56 30.42
CA GLY A 339 9.66 8.57 30.72
C GLY A 339 9.94 9.99 30.18
N ARG A 340 10.92 10.19 29.29
CA ARG A 340 11.32 11.52 28.78
C ARG A 340 10.58 11.95 27.51
N LEU A 341 9.90 11.04 26.84
CA LEU A 341 9.19 11.28 25.59
C LEU A 341 7.70 11.09 25.84
N SER A 342 6.91 12.16 25.91
CA SER A 342 5.44 12.07 25.88
C SER A 342 4.92 11.94 24.45
N ASP A 343 3.65 11.58 24.29
CA ASP A 343 2.98 11.51 22.98
C ASP A 343 3.13 12.84 22.22
N SER A 344 2.86 13.97 22.88
CA SER A 344 3.00 15.31 22.28
C SER A 344 4.43 15.64 21.84
N VAL A 345 5.44 15.25 22.62
CA VAL A 345 6.84 15.42 22.26
C VAL A 345 7.15 14.57 21.04
N MET A 346 6.75 13.29 21.04
CA MET A 346 7.02 12.40 19.90
C MET A 346 6.32 12.88 18.63
N THR A 347 5.08 13.36 18.71
CA THR A 347 4.37 13.99 17.59
C THR A 347 5.10 15.21 17.05
N ASP A 348 5.67 16.07 17.90
CA ASP A 348 6.51 17.21 17.45
C ASP A 348 7.78 16.74 16.73
N LEU A 349 8.49 15.74 17.28
CA LEU A 349 9.70 15.22 16.66
C LEU A 349 9.39 14.59 15.30
N ASN A 350 8.31 13.80 15.19
CA ASN A 350 7.86 13.21 13.93
C ASN A 350 7.45 14.30 12.93
N TYR A 351 6.69 15.31 13.36
CA TYR A 351 6.28 16.45 12.52
C TYR A 351 7.50 17.15 11.88
N ARG A 352 8.57 17.36 12.64
CA ARG A 352 9.79 18.00 12.14
C ARG A 352 10.50 17.17 11.07
N ALA A 353 10.42 15.86 11.12
CA ALA A 353 10.99 14.99 10.11
C ALA A 353 10.06 14.83 8.90
N ASP A 354 8.80 14.46 9.13
CA ASP A 354 7.83 14.13 8.08
C ASP A 354 7.42 15.36 7.26
N TYR A 355 7.18 16.49 7.92
CA TYR A 355 6.64 17.69 7.30
C TYR A 355 7.69 18.79 7.08
N LEU A 356 8.55 19.06 8.08
CA LEU A 356 9.62 20.06 7.93
C LEU A 356 10.90 19.50 7.29
N HIS A 357 10.94 18.22 6.97
CA HIS A 357 12.05 17.53 6.32
C HIS A 357 13.41 17.71 7.03
N GLN A 358 13.39 17.88 8.35
CA GLN A 358 14.61 17.95 9.15
C GLN A 358 15.22 16.56 9.33
N SER A 359 16.55 16.46 9.26
CA SER A 359 17.24 15.18 9.45
C SER A 359 17.01 14.64 10.87
N PRO A 360 16.78 13.32 11.06
CA PRO A 360 16.62 12.70 12.38
C PRO A 360 17.77 13.02 13.35
N GLY A 361 19.01 13.10 12.86
CA GLY A 361 20.17 13.43 13.69
C GLY A 361 20.12 14.85 14.30
N ARG A 362 19.60 15.83 13.55
CA ARG A 362 19.38 17.20 14.05
C ARG A 362 18.26 17.22 15.10
N ILE A 363 17.14 16.57 14.79
CA ILE A 363 15.97 16.48 15.68
C ILE A 363 16.39 15.84 17.02
N ALA A 364 17.10 14.72 16.96
CA ALA A 364 17.63 14.01 18.12
C ALA A 364 18.56 14.89 18.98
N ARG A 365 19.48 15.63 18.33
CA ARG A 365 20.42 16.52 19.02
C ARG A 365 19.68 17.61 19.79
N GLU A 366 18.76 18.30 19.12
CA GLU A 366 18.02 19.40 19.73
C GLU A 366 17.10 18.91 20.86
N PHE A 367 16.47 17.75 20.69
CA PHE A 367 15.72 17.11 21.77
C PHE A 367 16.61 16.82 22.98
N LEU A 368 17.75 16.16 22.78
CA LEU A 368 18.69 15.84 23.86
C LEU A 368 19.24 17.09 24.54
N GLN A 369 19.48 18.18 23.80
CA GLN A 369 19.91 19.46 24.37
C GLN A 369 18.84 20.07 25.27
N ARG A 370 17.59 20.13 24.80
CA ARG A 370 16.44 20.63 25.58
C ARG A 370 16.18 19.78 26.81
N ALA A 371 16.39 18.46 26.71
CA ALA A 371 16.24 17.53 27.82
C ALA A 371 17.43 17.57 28.81
N GLY A 372 18.48 18.35 28.55
CA GLY A 372 19.71 18.37 29.37
C GLY A 372 20.51 17.06 29.31
N LEU A 373 20.27 16.24 28.30
CA LEU A 373 20.88 14.92 28.14
C LEU A 373 22.07 14.91 27.17
N TRP A 374 22.15 15.89 26.27
CA TRP A 374 23.18 15.95 25.24
C TRP A 374 24.57 16.26 25.80
N GLN A 375 25.56 15.48 25.38
CA GLN A 375 26.97 15.72 25.64
C GLN A 375 27.78 15.38 24.38
N PRO A 376 28.86 16.12 24.07
CA PRO A 376 29.75 15.75 22.98
C PRO A 376 30.42 14.40 23.29
N PRO A 377 30.57 13.50 22.31
CA PRO A 377 31.26 12.24 22.53
C PRO A 377 32.73 12.51 22.89
N THR A 378 33.18 12.07 24.08
CA THR A 378 34.56 12.27 24.57
C THR A 378 35.27 10.94 24.82
N GLY A 379 36.61 10.94 24.76
CA GLY A 379 37.44 9.76 25.03
C GLY A 379 37.56 8.75 23.87
N ALA A 380 38.41 7.75 24.08
CA ALA A 380 38.62 6.66 23.13
C ALA A 380 37.47 5.64 23.16
N ARG A 381 37.11 5.07 22.00
CA ARG A 381 36.06 4.06 21.91
C ARG A 381 36.59 2.69 22.32
N THR A 382 35.98 2.08 23.34
CA THR A 382 36.42 0.79 23.88
C THR A 382 35.50 -0.38 23.52
N GLY A 383 34.38 -0.09 22.85
CA GLY A 383 33.42 -1.10 22.41
C GLY A 383 32.50 -0.59 21.32
N GLN A 384 31.81 -1.52 20.67
CA GLN A 384 30.82 -1.23 19.63
C GLN A 384 29.55 -2.03 19.89
N VAL A 385 28.41 -1.38 19.69
CA VAL A 385 27.08 -2.00 19.67
C VAL A 385 26.35 -1.63 18.39
N ILE A 386 25.57 -2.56 17.86
CA ILE A 386 24.80 -2.38 16.63
C ILE A 386 23.34 -2.15 16.99
N MET A 387 22.78 -1.02 16.58
CA MET A 387 21.39 -0.67 16.83
C MET A 387 20.54 -0.85 15.57
N GLY A 388 19.41 -1.53 15.70
CA GLY A 388 18.41 -1.67 14.63
C GLY A 388 17.36 -0.56 14.65
N SER A 389 16.61 -0.43 13.54
CA SER A 389 15.37 0.36 13.48
C SER A 389 14.41 -0.20 12.43
N LYS A 390 13.11 -0.02 12.64
CA LYS A 390 12.09 -0.29 11.60
C LYS A 390 12.10 0.81 10.51
N VAL A 391 11.34 0.61 9.42
CA VAL A 391 11.23 1.54 8.28
C VAL A 391 10.18 2.65 8.50
N PHE A 392 10.27 3.41 9.60
CA PHE A 392 9.44 4.61 9.76
C PHE A 392 10.12 5.71 10.58
N THR A 393 9.65 6.94 10.41
CA THR A 393 10.28 8.17 10.88
C THR A 393 10.66 8.16 12.35
N GLU A 394 9.70 7.82 13.22
CA GLU A 394 9.91 7.74 14.67
C GLU A 394 11.09 6.82 15.04
N GLN A 395 11.21 5.68 14.36
CA GLN A 395 12.30 4.71 14.62
C GLN A 395 13.66 5.24 14.21
N TYR A 396 13.75 6.04 13.14
CA TYR A 396 14.98 6.71 12.76
C TYR A 396 15.36 7.82 13.75
N ILE A 397 14.38 8.56 14.27
CA ILE A 397 14.61 9.58 15.30
C ILE A 397 15.09 8.93 16.60
N LEU A 398 14.41 7.89 17.07
CA LEU A 398 14.82 7.14 18.27
C LEU A 398 16.21 6.54 18.11
N ALA A 399 16.55 6.01 16.93
CA ALA A 399 17.89 5.51 16.63
C ALA A 399 18.95 6.60 16.81
N GLU A 400 18.72 7.81 16.30
CA GLU A 400 19.63 8.93 16.46
C GLU A 400 19.68 9.48 17.89
N ILE A 401 18.56 9.48 18.63
CA ILE A 401 18.53 9.85 20.05
C ILE A 401 19.42 8.89 20.84
N TYR A 402 19.22 7.58 20.68
CA TYR A 402 20.01 6.58 21.40
C TYR A 402 21.48 6.61 20.99
N ARG A 403 21.79 6.74 19.70
CA ARG A 403 23.19 6.87 19.22
C ARG A 403 23.90 8.03 19.92
N GLN A 404 23.32 9.23 19.86
CA GLN A 404 23.95 10.42 20.44
C GLN A 404 24.00 10.37 21.98
N LEU A 405 22.97 9.82 22.63
CA LEU A 405 22.94 9.64 24.08
C LEU A 405 24.02 8.66 24.56
N ILE A 406 24.12 7.49 23.93
CA ILE A 406 25.08 6.45 24.33
C ILE A 406 26.51 6.91 24.04
N GLU A 407 26.78 7.48 22.86
CA GLU A 407 28.13 7.94 22.48
C GLU A 407 28.61 9.13 23.32
N GLY A 408 27.69 9.96 23.81
CA GLY A 408 27.97 11.08 24.71
C GLY A 408 28.19 10.66 26.16
N ARG A 409 27.56 9.56 26.63
CA ARG A 409 27.59 9.12 28.03
C ARG A 409 28.48 7.91 28.31
N THR A 410 28.94 7.24 27.26
CA THR A 410 29.71 6.00 27.37
C THR A 410 30.85 5.96 26.35
N PRO A 411 31.88 5.13 26.56
CA PRO A 411 32.94 4.91 25.57
C PRO A 411 32.51 3.99 24.41
N LEU A 412 31.23 3.62 24.32
CA LEU A 412 30.73 2.79 23.23
C LEU A 412 30.57 3.63 21.95
N ARG A 413 30.77 2.97 20.81
CA ARG A 413 30.33 3.45 19.49
C ARG A 413 29.03 2.74 19.13
N VAL A 414 28.06 3.49 18.62
CA VAL A 414 26.78 2.92 18.19
C VAL A 414 26.71 2.92 16.66
N VAL A 415 26.70 1.73 16.06
CA VAL A 415 26.52 1.56 14.62
C VAL A 415 25.04 1.39 14.32
N LEU A 416 24.48 2.32 13.55
CA LEU A 416 23.08 2.21 13.13
C LEU A 416 22.96 1.30 11.91
N LYS A 417 22.09 0.29 12.04
CA LYS A 417 21.63 -0.55 10.94
C LYS A 417 20.12 -0.34 10.83
N THR A 418 19.74 0.67 10.07
CA THR A 418 18.35 1.11 9.97
C THR A 418 17.65 0.51 8.75
N GLY A 419 16.33 0.69 8.67
CA GLY A 419 15.55 0.28 7.51
C GLY A 419 15.29 -1.23 7.43
N PHE A 420 15.35 -1.93 8.57
CA PHE A 420 14.72 -3.25 8.66
C PHE A 420 13.21 -3.08 8.49
N GLY A 421 12.52 -4.05 7.87
CA GLY A 421 11.08 -4.02 7.61
C GLY A 421 10.19 -3.91 8.87
N GLY A 422 9.25 -4.86 9.03
CA GLY A 422 8.36 -4.87 10.20
C GLY A 422 9.00 -5.44 11.47
N THR A 423 8.20 -5.51 12.54
CA THR A 423 8.54 -6.09 13.86
C THR A 423 9.28 -7.42 13.75
N GLN A 424 8.80 -8.35 12.92
CA GLN A 424 9.37 -9.69 12.78
C GLN A 424 10.83 -9.65 12.29
N LEU A 425 11.14 -8.81 11.31
CA LEU A 425 12.49 -8.72 10.75
C LEU A 425 13.50 -8.12 11.74
N CYS A 426 13.09 -7.09 12.50
CA CYS A 426 13.90 -6.56 13.60
C CYS A 426 14.12 -7.60 14.69
N PHE A 427 13.06 -8.32 15.09
CA PHE A 427 13.14 -9.37 16.09
C PHE A 427 14.08 -10.50 15.67
N ASP A 428 14.00 -10.97 14.43
CA ASP A 428 14.90 -11.99 13.89
C ASP A 428 16.36 -11.49 13.80
N ALA A 429 16.57 -10.23 13.42
CA ALA A 429 17.90 -9.61 13.45
C ALA A 429 18.48 -9.57 14.87
N LEU A 430 17.65 -9.25 15.87
CA LEU A 430 18.05 -9.24 17.29
C LEU A 430 18.37 -10.64 17.80
N ARG A 431 17.55 -11.64 17.45
CA ARG A 431 17.72 -13.05 17.85
C ARG A 431 18.98 -13.66 17.24
N THR A 432 19.27 -13.35 15.97
CA THR A 432 20.45 -13.84 15.24
C THR A 432 21.74 -13.08 15.59
N GLY A 433 21.65 -11.98 16.34
CA GLY A 433 22.79 -11.14 16.70
C GLY A 433 23.26 -10.22 15.57
N ALA A 434 22.45 -10.03 14.52
CA ALA A 434 22.70 -9.04 13.48
C ALA A 434 22.52 -7.59 13.97
N ILE A 435 21.78 -7.41 15.08
CA ILE A 435 21.71 -6.19 15.89
C ILE A 435 21.76 -6.57 17.37
N ASP A 436 22.17 -5.63 18.23
CA ASP A 436 22.30 -5.80 19.68
C ASP A 436 21.08 -5.28 20.46
N PHE A 437 20.45 -4.22 19.94
CA PHE A 437 19.24 -3.64 20.50
C PHE A 437 18.47 -2.82 19.48
N TYR A 438 17.18 -2.56 19.75
CA TYR A 438 16.36 -1.60 19.02
C TYR A 438 15.15 -1.16 19.86
N PRO A 439 14.48 -0.04 19.54
CA PRO A 439 13.23 0.37 20.20
C PRO A 439 12.05 -0.46 19.68
N GLU A 440 11.28 -1.07 20.58
CA GLU A 440 10.09 -1.86 20.25
C GLU A 440 8.87 -1.44 21.06
N TYR A 441 7.68 -1.80 20.59
CA TYR A 441 6.40 -1.43 21.18
C TYR A 441 5.73 -2.64 21.81
N THR A 442 5.24 -2.48 23.03
CA THR A 442 4.62 -3.57 23.81
C THR A 442 3.48 -4.27 23.06
N GLY A 443 2.64 -3.52 22.33
CA GLY A 443 1.55 -4.09 21.53
C GLY A 443 2.04 -5.03 20.42
N THR A 444 3.09 -4.65 19.69
CA THR A 444 3.68 -5.55 18.69
C THR A 444 4.44 -6.73 19.33
N GLY A 445 5.10 -6.51 20.47
CA GLY A 445 5.71 -7.60 21.24
C GLY A 445 4.66 -8.64 21.67
N LEU A 446 3.48 -8.19 22.09
CA LEU A 446 2.37 -9.06 22.49
C LEU A 446 1.71 -9.75 21.30
N LEU A 447 1.24 -8.98 20.31
CA LEU A 447 0.35 -9.47 19.26
C LEU A 447 1.05 -10.02 18.02
N VAL A 448 2.30 -9.63 17.77
CA VAL A 448 3.06 -10.09 16.60
C VAL A 448 4.07 -11.16 16.99
N ILE A 449 4.81 -10.96 18.08
CA ILE A 449 5.89 -11.89 18.48
C ILE A 449 5.41 -12.99 19.43
N LEU A 450 4.72 -12.65 20.52
CA LEU A 450 4.33 -13.64 21.53
C LEU A 450 3.06 -14.41 21.16
N GLN A 451 2.11 -13.74 20.48
CA GLN A 451 0.84 -14.30 20.03
C GLN A 451 0.18 -15.24 21.06
N PRO A 452 -0.03 -14.79 22.31
CA PRO A 452 -0.61 -15.65 23.34
C PRO A 452 -2.06 -16.00 22.99
N GLY A 453 -2.54 -17.12 23.55
CA GLY A 453 -3.92 -17.56 23.35
C GLY A 453 -4.93 -16.54 23.92
N ARG A 454 -6.17 -16.60 23.43
CA ARG A 454 -7.23 -15.63 23.77
C ARG A 454 -7.50 -15.53 25.27
N ALA A 455 -7.56 -16.66 25.97
CA ALA A 455 -7.74 -16.66 27.43
C ALA A 455 -6.61 -15.91 28.17
N THR A 456 -5.38 -15.98 27.66
CA THR A 456 -4.25 -15.23 28.22
C THR A 456 -4.37 -13.75 27.93
N LEU A 457 -4.76 -13.36 26.70
CA LEU A 457 -5.02 -11.95 26.37
C LEU A 457 -6.11 -11.34 27.28
N ASP A 458 -7.21 -12.07 27.46
CA ASP A 458 -8.32 -11.64 28.33
C ASP A 458 -7.85 -11.50 29.80
N SER A 459 -6.94 -12.35 30.26
CA SER A 459 -6.37 -12.27 31.63
C SER A 459 -5.39 -11.12 31.85
N ILE A 460 -4.64 -10.71 30.80
CA ILE A 460 -3.70 -9.59 30.88
C ILE A 460 -4.48 -8.26 30.88
N GLY A 461 -5.58 -8.22 30.13
CA GLY A 461 -6.37 -7.01 29.91
C GLY A 461 -5.63 -5.93 29.11
N SER A 462 -6.14 -4.70 29.16
CA SER A 462 -5.60 -3.54 28.41
C SER A 462 -4.70 -2.62 29.23
N ALA A 463 -4.38 -2.98 30.49
CA ALA A 463 -3.59 -2.12 31.37
C ALA A 463 -2.11 -2.04 30.92
N PRO A 464 -1.51 -0.85 30.71
CA PRO A 464 -0.13 -0.70 30.23
C PRO A 464 0.91 -1.47 31.04
N ALA A 465 0.83 -1.40 32.37
CA ALA A 465 1.78 -2.08 33.26
C ALA A 465 1.65 -3.62 33.18
N ALA A 466 0.44 -4.14 33.04
CA ALA A 466 0.18 -5.57 32.94
C ALA A 466 0.74 -6.13 31.62
N VAL A 467 0.47 -5.43 30.51
CA VAL A 467 0.98 -5.80 29.18
C VAL A 467 2.51 -5.74 29.15
N TYR A 468 3.12 -4.64 29.61
CA TYR A 468 4.57 -4.52 29.68
C TYR A 468 5.21 -5.62 30.53
N GLY A 469 4.67 -5.88 31.73
CA GLY A 469 5.19 -6.92 32.62
C GLY A 469 5.10 -8.33 32.00
N TYR A 470 4.01 -8.64 31.30
CA TYR A 470 3.88 -9.90 30.58
C TYR A 470 4.91 -10.01 29.45
N VAL A 471 4.99 -9.00 28.58
CA VAL A 471 5.90 -8.96 27.43
C VAL A 471 7.35 -9.08 27.88
N GLN A 472 7.77 -8.28 28.86
CA GLN A 472 9.14 -8.32 29.40
C GLN A 472 9.50 -9.72 29.93
N ARG A 473 8.63 -10.33 30.74
CA ARG A 473 8.90 -11.67 31.30
C ARG A 473 9.00 -12.73 30.20
N GLN A 474 8.07 -12.74 29.26
CA GLN A 474 8.05 -13.74 28.19
C GLN A 474 9.25 -13.59 27.23
N PHE A 475 9.66 -12.36 26.90
CA PHE A 475 10.83 -12.14 26.06
C PHE A 475 12.13 -12.59 26.74
N LEU A 476 12.26 -12.31 28.04
CA LEU A 476 13.43 -12.74 28.79
C LEU A 476 13.50 -14.27 28.87
N GLN A 477 12.39 -14.92 29.24
CA GLN A 477 12.32 -16.37 29.41
C GLN A 477 12.50 -17.15 28.11
N ARG A 478 11.88 -16.70 27.02
CA ARG A 478 11.87 -17.45 25.74
C ARG A 478 13.07 -17.14 24.86
N TYR A 479 13.59 -15.91 24.92
CA TYR A 479 14.54 -15.41 23.92
C TYR A 479 15.83 -14.84 24.52
N GLY A 480 15.94 -14.71 25.85
CA GLY A 480 17.08 -14.04 26.48
C GLY A 480 17.17 -12.55 26.09
N LEU A 481 16.02 -11.92 25.82
CA LEU A 481 15.92 -10.52 25.43
C LEU A 481 15.29 -9.71 26.56
N ARG A 482 15.96 -8.63 26.96
CA ARG A 482 15.51 -7.75 28.04
C ARG A 482 14.84 -6.52 27.46
N TRP A 483 13.62 -6.25 27.91
CA TRP A 483 12.96 -4.95 27.74
C TRP A 483 13.47 -3.99 28.81
N GLY A 484 13.96 -2.83 28.38
CA GLY A 484 14.26 -1.68 29.24
C GLY A 484 13.01 -0.85 29.52
N GLN A 485 13.17 0.22 30.29
CA GLN A 485 12.04 1.03 30.75
C GLN A 485 11.29 1.71 29.59
N PRO A 486 9.96 1.86 29.68
CA PRO A 486 9.18 2.61 28.71
C PRO A 486 9.64 4.07 28.56
N LEU A 487 9.63 4.55 27.32
CA LEU A 487 10.09 5.89 26.95
C LEU A 487 9.16 7.02 27.37
N GLY A 488 7.90 6.70 27.65
CA GLY A 488 6.88 7.65 28.14
C GLY A 488 5.74 7.94 27.16
N PHE A 489 5.81 7.42 25.93
CA PHE A 489 4.79 7.62 24.90
C PHE A 489 4.18 6.29 24.46
N ASN A 490 2.97 6.38 23.91
CA ASN A 490 2.16 5.28 23.43
C ASN A 490 1.84 5.48 21.96
N ASN A 491 2.50 4.73 21.08
CA ASN A 491 2.25 4.77 19.64
C ASN A 491 1.22 3.71 19.27
N ALA A 492 -0.05 3.98 19.60
CA ALA A 492 -1.16 3.10 19.31
C ALA A 492 -1.80 3.46 17.97
N TYR A 493 -2.52 2.48 17.39
CA TYR A 493 -3.48 2.81 16.36
C TYR A 493 -4.57 3.72 16.92
N CYS A 494 -5.13 4.54 16.05
CA CYS A 494 -6.23 5.44 16.38
C CYS A 494 -7.08 5.72 15.15
N LEU A 495 -8.26 6.28 15.41
CA LEU A 495 -9.08 6.93 14.39
C LEU A 495 -8.90 8.44 14.49
N MET A 496 -8.93 9.11 13.35
CA MET A 496 -8.66 10.53 13.26
C MET A 496 -9.65 11.21 12.32
N MET A 497 -10.00 12.44 12.64
CA MET A 497 -10.85 13.31 11.81
C MET A 497 -10.16 14.68 11.67
N ARG A 498 -10.57 15.49 10.69
CA ARG A 498 -10.20 16.91 10.69
C ARG A 498 -10.74 17.57 11.96
N GLU A 499 -9.95 18.41 12.62
CA GLU A 499 -10.38 19.08 13.87
C GLU A 499 -11.67 19.89 13.65
N ALA A 500 -11.76 20.64 12.54
CA ALA A 500 -12.97 21.39 12.18
C ALA A 500 -14.22 20.50 12.07
N ASP A 501 -14.11 19.33 11.44
CA ASP A 501 -15.23 18.41 11.26
C ASP A 501 -15.61 17.72 12.58
N SER A 502 -14.62 17.35 13.38
CA SER A 502 -14.81 16.82 14.73
C SER A 502 -15.62 17.79 15.58
N GLN A 503 -15.27 19.08 15.55
CA GLN A 503 -16.00 20.14 16.28
C GLN A 503 -17.41 20.36 15.72
N GLN A 504 -17.55 20.43 14.39
CA GLN A 504 -18.85 20.63 13.74
C GLN A 504 -19.83 19.48 14.03
N LEU A 505 -19.35 18.24 14.00
CA LEU A 505 -20.17 17.05 14.23
C LEU A 505 -20.30 16.67 15.71
N GLY A 506 -19.50 17.29 16.59
CA GLY A 506 -19.46 16.97 18.01
C GLY A 506 -18.90 15.57 18.31
N ILE A 507 -17.91 15.11 17.52
CA ILE A 507 -17.33 13.77 17.60
C ILE A 507 -15.90 13.87 18.14
N GLN A 508 -15.69 13.46 19.40
CA GLN A 508 -14.38 13.43 20.07
C GLN A 508 -13.95 12.01 20.44
N THR A 509 -14.89 11.06 20.56
CA THR A 509 -14.60 9.67 20.92
C THR A 509 -15.06 8.68 19.85
N ILE A 510 -14.51 7.46 19.86
CA ILE A 510 -14.93 6.39 18.93
C ILE A 510 -16.39 5.98 19.21
N SER A 511 -16.84 5.97 20.46
CA SER A 511 -18.26 5.76 20.78
C SER A 511 -19.18 6.82 20.18
N GLN A 512 -18.77 8.10 20.19
CA GLN A 512 -19.55 9.18 19.58
C GLN A 512 -19.61 9.05 18.05
N LEU A 513 -18.50 8.69 17.41
CA LEU A 513 -18.47 8.39 15.98
C LEU A 513 -19.44 7.26 15.63
N THR A 514 -19.40 6.17 16.40
CA THR A 514 -20.28 5.01 16.17
C THR A 514 -21.75 5.41 16.28
N LYS A 515 -22.12 6.15 17.32
CA LYS A 515 -23.49 6.67 17.51
C LYS A 515 -23.92 7.63 16.40
N TYR A 516 -22.99 8.40 15.82
CA TYR A 516 -23.28 9.28 14.70
C TYR A 516 -23.63 8.49 13.43
N LEU A 517 -22.94 7.38 13.17
CA LEU A 517 -23.15 6.53 11.99
C LEU A 517 -24.45 5.70 12.05
N GLU A 518 -25.01 5.51 13.25
CA GLU A 518 -26.29 4.81 13.46
C GLU A 518 -27.52 5.71 13.23
N ARG A 519 -27.34 7.03 13.14
CA ARG A 519 -28.38 8.02 12.82
C ARG A 519 -28.58 8.12 11.31
#